data_AF-A0A8T7CX51-F1
#
_entry.id   AF-A0A8T7CX51-F1
#
_cell.length_a   1.000
_cell.length_b   1.000
_cell.length_c   1.000
_cell.angle_alpha   90.00
_cell.angle_beta   90.00
_cell.angle_gamma   90.00
#
_symmetry.space_group_name_H-M   'P 1'
#
loop_
_entity.id
_entity.type
_entity.pdbx_description
1 polymer ?
#
loop_
_entity_poly.entity_id
_entity_poly.type
_entity_poly.pdbx_seq_one_letter_code
_entity_poly.pdbx_strand_id
1 'polypeptide(L)' 'RLEGHADERGTREYNVALAERRAQAVKQLMLYEGAVNEQISIISYGEEKPVAFGHDDESMSLNRRVEIVYQ' A
#
# COMPACT_ATOMS: atom_id res chain seq x y z
N ARG A 1 -9.96 -2.98 5.61
CA ARG A 1 -8.81 -3.61 4.92
C ARG A 1 -7.86 -2.53 4.42
N LEU A 2 -6.55 -2.75 4.52
CA LEU A 2 -5.51 -1.85 4.02
C LEU A 2 -4.82 -2.49 2.82
N GLU A 3 -4.77 -1.78 1.70
CA GLU A 3 -4.17 -2.25 0.45
C GLU A 3 -2.92 -1.42 0.15
N GLY A 4 -1.74 -2.05 0.18
CA GLY A 4 -0.47 -1.39 -0.08
C GLY A 4 -0.08 -1.45 -1.56
N HIS A 5 0.43 -0.34 -2.08
CA HIS A 5 0.88 -0.20 -3.47
C HIS A 5 2.29 0.41 -3.57
N ALA A 6 2.98 0.05 -4.64
CA ALA A 6 4.29 0.57 -5.03
C ALA A 6 4.27 1.02 -6.50
N ASP A 7 5.23 1.85 -6.87
CA ASP A 7 5.49 2.15 -8.29
C ASP A 7 6.32 1.03 -8.92
N GLU A 8 6.47 1.07 -10.24
CA GLU A 8 7.10 0.02 -11.06
C GLU A 8 8.63 -0.10 -10.90
N ARG A 9 9.25 0.73 -10.07
CA ARG A 9 10.71 0.74 -9.94
C ARG A 9 11.16 -0.33 -8.96
N GLY A 10 12.03 -1.22 -9.43
CA GLY A 10 12.60 -2.30 -8.62
C GLY A 10 12.14 -3.68 -9.10
N THR A 11 12.36 -4.71 -8.28
CA THR A 11 11.80 -6.03 -8.58
C THR A 11 10.40 -6.14 -8.00
N ARG A 12 9.59 -7.00 -8.60
CA ARG A 12 8.25 -7.33 -8.11
C ARG A 12 8.26 -7.72 -6.63
N GLU A 13 9.18 -8.59 -6.22
CA GLU A 13 9.29 -9.07 -4.83
C GLU A 13 9.62 -7.93 -3.87
N TYR A 14 10.51 -7.02 -4.29
CA TYR A 14 10.84 -5.83 -3.52
C TYR A 14 9.61 -4.93 -3.37
N ASN A 15 8.86 -4.72 -4.44
CA ASN A 15 7.67 -3.86 -4.44
C ASN A 15 6.54 -4.44 -3.60
N VAL A 16 6.33 -5.76 -3.61
CA VAL A 16 5.40 -6.44 -2.69
C VAL A 16 5.82 -6.24 -1.23
N ALA A 17 7.10 -6.43 -0.88
CA ALA A 17 7.58 -6.21 0.48
C ALA A 17 7.51 -4.74 0.90
N LEU A 18 7.78 -3.80 -0.01
CA LEU A 18 7.68 -2.36 0.24
C LEU A 18 6.23 -1.94 0.50
N ALA A 19 5.30 -2.37 -0.35
CA ALA A 19 3.87 -2.10 -0.20
C ALA A 19 3.32 -2.70 1.11
N GLU A 20 3.75 -3.91 1.50
CA GLU A 20 3.37 -4.50 2.78
C GLU A 20 3.86 -3.65 3.96
N ARG A 21 5.12 -3.22 3.96
CA ARG A 21 5.67 -2.37 5.04
C ARG A 21 4.94 -1.03 5.14
N ARG A 22 4.52 -0.43 4.02
CA ARG A 22 3.69 0.79 4.03
C ARG A 22 2.34 0.56 4.69
N ALA A 23 1.64 -0.51 4.30
CA ALA A 23 0.35 -0.85 4.90
C ALA A 23 0.48 -1.20 6.40
N GLN A 24 1.58 -1.86 6.80
CA GLN A 24 1.89 -2.11 8.20
C GLN A 24 2.10 -0.81 8.99
N ALA A 25 2.81 0.18 8.43
CA ALA A 25 2.97 1.48 9.08
C ALA A 25 1.64 2.20 9.32
N VAL A 26 0.73 2.18 8.33
CA VAL A 26 -0.63 2.73 8.48
C VAL A 26 -1.43 1.96 9.52
N LYS A 27 -1.33 0.62 9.54
CA LYS A 27 -1.96 -0.20 10.58
C LYS A 27 -1.48 0.19 11.98
N GLN A 28 -0.18 0.38 12.18
CA GLN A 28 0.35 0.80 13.48
C GLN A 28 -0.21 2.15 13.93
N LEU A 29 -0.35 3.10 13.00
CA LEU A 29 -0.99 4.38 13.29
C LEU A 29 -2.46 4.19 13.69
N MET A 30 -3.23 3.38 12.95
CA MET A 30 -4.64 3.13 13.28
C MET A 30 -4.81 2.45 14.64
N LEU A 31 -3.94 1.49 14.98
CA LEU A 31 -3.94 0.84 16.29
C LEU A 31 -3.62 1.83 17.41
N TYR A 32 -2.66 2.74 17.18
CA TYR A 32 -2.33 3.80 18.12
C TYR A 32 -3.51 4.75 18.37
N GLU A 33 -4.28 5.08 17.32
CA GLU A 33 -5.51 5.89 17.40
C GLU A 33 -6.72 5.12 17.97
N GLY A 34 -6.55 3.84 18.37
CA GLY A 34 -7.57 3.06 19.07
C GLY A 34 -8.38 2.11 18.21
N ALA A 35 -8.00 1.89 16.94
CA ALA A 35 -8.59 0.82 16.14
C ALA A 35 -8.23 -0.56 16.70
N VAL A 36 -9.12 -1.54 16.50
CA VAL A 36 -8.93 -2.91 16.99
C VAL A 36 -8.26 -3.74 15.89
N ASN A 37 -7.26 -4.55 16.27
CA ASN A 37 -6.44 -5.31 15.33
C ASN A 37 -7.27 -6.24 14.42
N GLU A 38 -8.32 -6.82 14.96
CA GLU A 38 -9.25 -7.72 14.27
C GLU A 38 -10.03 -7.02 13.14
N GLN A 39 -10.15 -5.68 13.18
CA GLN A 39 -10.81 -4.89 12.13
C GLN A 39 -9.89 -4.60 10.95
N ILE A 40 -8.58 -4.90 11.07
CA ILE A 40 -7.56 -4.49 10.10
C ILE A 40 -6.85 -5.70 9.50
N SER A 41 -7.20 -6.01 8.25
CA SER A 41 -6.44 -6.88 7.35
C SER A 41 -5.54 -6.06 6.42
N ILE A 42 -4.37 -6.62 6.06
CA ILE A 42 -3.44 -6.02 5.10
C ILE A 42 -3.37 -6.92 3.86
N ILE A 43 -3.38 -6.30 2.69
CA ILE A 43 -3.02 -6.93 1.41
C ILE A 43 -1.94 -6.08 0.76
N SER A 44 -0.92 -6.71 0.19
CA SER A 44 0.10 -6.03 -0.60
C SER A 44 -0.07 -6.37 -2.07
N TYR A 45 -0.21 -5.35 -2.92
CA TYR A 45 -0.25 -5.52 -4.37
C TYR A 45 1.08 -5.19 -5.04
N GLY A 46 2.03 -4.58 -4.33
CA GLY A 46 3.24 -4.06 -4.97
C GLY A 46 2.87 -3.15 -6.13
N GLU A 47 3.46 -3.41 -7.29
CA GLU A 47 3.21 -2.66 -8.55
C GLU A 47 2.04 -3.21 -9.39
N GLU A 48 1.40 -4.31 -8.97
CA GLU A 48 0.45 -5.07 -9.81
C GLU A 48 -0.91 -4.39 -10.00
N LYS A 49 -1.22 -3.34 -9.21
CA LYS A 49 -2.46 -2.55 -9.29
C LYS A 49 -2.16 -1.05 -9.38
N PRO A 50 -1.60 -0.57 -10.51
CA PRO A 50 -1.38 0.84 -10.72
C PRO A 50 -2.71 1.58 -10.87
N VAL A 51 -2.77 2.81 -10.32
CA VAL A 51 -3.89 3.74 -10.56
C VAL A 51 -3.57 4.67 -11.72
N ALA A 52 -2.29 5.00 -11.90
CA ALA A 52 -1.78 5.77 -13.02
C ALA A 52 -0.84 4.89 -13.85
N PHE A 53 -1.01 4.90 -15.17
CA PHE A 53 -0.27 4.05 -16.11
C PHE A 53 0.90 4.78 -16.79
N GLY A 54 1.12 6.05 -16.47
CA GLY A 54 2.27 6.80 -16.98
C GLY A 54 3.58 6.37 -16.31
N HIS A 55 4.69 6.63 -16.99
CA HIS A 55 6.05 6.34 -16.53
C HIS A 55 6.76 7.62 -16.03
N ASP A 56 6.00 8.62 -15.60
CA ASP A 56 6.48 9.89 -15.07
C ASP A 56 6.40 9.95 -13.54
N ASP A 57 7.08 10.94 -12.95
CA ASP A 57 7.13 11.10 -11.50
C ASP A 57 5.74 11.34 -10.89
N GLU A 58 4.81 11.95 -11.63
CA GLU A 58 3.43 12.17 -11.21
C GLU A 58 2.70 10.84 -11.06
N SER A 59 2.72 10.00 -12.10
CA SER A 59 2.11 8.67 -12.10
C SER A 59 2.71 7.78 -11.02
N MET A 60 4.03 7.80 -10.88
CA MET A 60 4.72 7.05 -9.84
C MET A 60 4.31 7.52 -8.44
N SER A 61 4.11 8.84 -8.24
CA SER A 61 3.64 9.37 -6.96
C SER A 61 2.24 8.87 -6.61
N LEU A 62 1.34 8.81 -7.58
CA LEU A 62 -0.01 8.26 -7.38
C LEU A 62 0.03 6.75 -7.08
N ASN A 63 1.00 6.02 -7.63
CA ASN A 63 1.14 4.58 -7.41
C ASN A 63 1.77 4.24 -6.04
N ARG A 64 2.51 5.16 -5.41
CA ARG A 64 3.04 5.00 -4.04
C ARG A 64 1.99 5.35 -2.99
N ARG A 65 1.04 4.43 -2.72
CA ARG A 65 -0.08 4.71 -1.80
C ARG A 65 -0.48 3.52 -0.93
N VAL A 66 -1.33 3.80 0.05
CA VAL A 66 -2.09 2.80 0.82
C VAL A 66 -3.55 3.18 0.74
N GLU A 67 -4.42 2.26 0.33
CA GLU A 67 -5.87 2.45 0.29
C GLU A 67 -6.54 1.83 1.51
N ILE A 68 -7.52 2.54 2.08
CA ILE A 68 -8.35 2.05 3.17
C ILE A 68 -9.69 1.63 2.59
N VAL A 69 -9.89 0.32 2.46
CA VAL A 69 -11.12 -0.28 1.90
C VAL A 69 -11.98 -0.82 3.04
N TYR A 70 -13.13 -0.20 3.25
CA TYR A 70 -14.13 -0.66 4.23
C TYR A 70 -14.88 -1.89 3.69
N GLN A 71 -15.28 -2.79 4.59
CA GLN A 71 -16.11 -3.96 4.30
C GLN A 71 -17.42 -3.86 5.07
#